data_AF-A0A0F3INS3-F1
#
_entry.id   AF-A0A0F3INS3-F1
#
_cell.length_a   1.000
_cell.length_b   1.000
_cell.length_c   1.000
_cell.angle_alpha   90.00
_cell.angle_beta   90.00
_cell.angle_gamma   90.00
#
_symmetry.space_group_name_H-M   'P 1'
#
loop_
_entity.id
_entity.type
_entity.pdbx_description
1 polymer ?
#
loop_
_entity_poly.entity_id
_entity_poly.type
_entity_poly.pdbx_seq_one_letter_code
_entity_poly.pdbx_strand_id
1 'polypeptide(L)'
;MILAGTDRGTPTLPVRLPPHNDEAEMALLGAILHNNRAFERVIEFLRPEHFANRIHGKIFEAVGKLIDRGQIADPITLKQYFESNQDLTEVGGFQYLMTLAGSLVSVI
;
A
#
# COMPACT_ATOMS: atom_id res chain seq x y z
N MET A 1 -36.66 15.63 44.44
CA MET A 1 -36.36 14.19 44.33
C MET A 1 -36.88 13.71 42.98
N ILE A 2 -35.95 13.53 42.02
CA ILE A 2 -36.05 12.81 40.73
C ILE A 2 -37.09 13.39 39.72
N LEU A 3 -36.72 13.83 38.52
CA LEU A 3 -36.41 13.03 37.33
C LEU A 3 -35.41 13.76 36.40
N ALA A 4 -34.23 13.16 36.20
CA ALA A 4 -33.25 13.61 35.21
C ALA A 4 -33.67 13.12 33.81
N GLY A 5 -33.68 14.06 32.85
CA GLY A 5 -33.94 13.79 31.45
C GLY A 5 -32.78 13.07 30.76
N THR A 6 -33.14 11.98 30.08
CA THR A 6 -32.67 11.53 28.77
C THR A 6 -31.26 11.95 28.32
N ASP A 7 -30.27 11.11 28.62
CA ASP A 7 -29.10 10.93 27.74
C ASP A 7 -29.25 9.59 27.02
N ARG A 8 -29.86 9.63 25.82
CA ARG A 8 -29.79 8.49 24.90
C ARG A 8 -28.63 8.76 23.96
N GLY A 9 -27.41 8.51 24.44
CA GLY A 9 -26.24 8.41 23.60
C GLY A 9 -26.52 7.39 22.49
N THR A 10 -26.69 7.87 21.27
CA THR A 10 -26.70 7.02 20.08
C THR A 10 -25.40 6.22 20.06
N PRO A 11 -25.43 4.88 20.04
CA PRO A 11 -24.20 4.11 19.90
C PRO A 11 -23.65 4.41 18.50
N THR A 12 -22.58 5.19 18.43
CA THR A 12 -21.77 5.29 17.22
C THR A 12 -21.16 3.92 17.01
N LEU A 13 -21.81 3.07 16.22
CA LEU A 13 -21.27 1.77 15.86
C LEU A 13 -19.88 2.02 15.28
N PRO A 14 -18.82 1.38 15.80
CA PRO A 14 -17.50 1.54 15.23
C PRO A 14 -17.58 1.17 13.76
N VAL A 15 -17.20 2.10 12.87
CA VAL A 15 -17.06 1.83 11.44
C VAL A 15 -16.06 0.70 11.34
N ARG A 16 -16.56 -0.50 11.09
CA ARG A 16 -15.75 -1.70 11.03
C ARG A 16 -14.97 -1.63 9.72
N LEU A 17 -13.76 -1.09 9.78
CA LEU A 17 -12.82 -1.16 8.67
C LEU A 17 -12.68 -2.64 8.28
N PRO A 18 -12.67 -2.97 6.98
CA PRO A 18 -12.38 -4.32 6.56
C PRO A 18 -11.02 -4.75 7.15
N PRO A 19 -10.86 -6.04 7.49
CA PRO A 19 -9.58 -6.54 7.98
C PRO A 19 -8.51 -6.25 6.92
N HIS A 20 -7.54 -5.41 7.29
CA HIS A 20 -6.38 -5.10 6.47
C HIS A 20 -5.13 -5.64 7.17
N ASN A 21 -4.12 -6.00 6.39
CA ASN A 21 -2.85 -6.47 6.90
C ASN A 21 -1.73 -5.73 6.15
N ASP A 22 -1.23 -4.66 6.78
CA ASP A 22 -0.14 -3.85 6.21
C ASP A 22 1.11 -4.68 5.94
N GLU A 23 1.42 -5.66 6.79
CA GLU A 23 2.58 -6.55 6.61
C GLU A 23 2.43 -7.40 5.35
N ALA A 24 1.21 -7.88 5.05
CA ALA A 24 0.93 -8.62 3.82
C ALA A 24 1.05 -7.72 2.57
N GLU A 25 0.59 -6.47 2.64
CA GLU A 25 0.75 -5.51 1.55
C GLU A 25 2.23 -5.18 1.31
N MET A 26 3.00 -4.95 2.38
CA MET A 26 4.45 -4.72 2.30
C MET A 26 5.19 -5.93 1.72
N ALA A 27 4.84 -7.15 2.15
CA ALA A 27 5.43 -8.37 1.63
C ALA A 27 5.14 -8.59 0.15
N LEU A 28 3.90 -8.31 -0.28
CA LEU A 28 3.52 -8.36 -1.69
C LEU A 28 4.33 -7.36 -2.52
N LEU A 29 4.41 -6.10 -2.09
CA LEU A 29 5.19 -5.08 -2.78
C LEU A 29 6.68 -5.47 -2.83
N GLY A 30 7.25 -5.94 -1.72
CA GLY A 30 8.62 -6.44 -1.68
C GLY A 30 8.88 -7.58 -2.67
N ALA A 31 7.98 -8.55 -2.74
CA ALA A 31 8.05 -9.65 -3.70
C ALA A 31 8.03 -9.16 -5.16
N ILE A 32 7.19 -8.15 -5.46
CA ILE A 32 7.11 -7.54 -6.78
C ILE A 32 8.38 -6.76 -7.13
N LEU A 33 8.94 -5.99 -6.19
CA LEU A 33 10.18 -5.24 -6.41
C LEU A 33 11.39 -6.17 -6.60
N HIS A 34 11.38 -7.35 -5.99
CA HIS A 34 12.41 -8.36 -6.20
C HIS A 34 12.23 -9.12 -7.51
N ASN A 35 10.98 -9.42 -7.90
CA ASN A 35 10.65 -10.14 -9.11
C ASN A 35 9.44 -9.50 -9.79
N ASN A 36 9.67 -8.62 -10.75
CA ASN A 36 8.60 -7.91 -11.45
C ASN A 36 7.62 -8.85 -12.19
N ARG A 37 7.99 -10.10 -12.49
CA ARG A 37 7.03 -11.09 -13.03
C ARG A 37 5.94 -11.51 -12.05
N ALA A 38 6.12 -11.23 -10.75
CA ALA A 38 5.06 -11.40 -9.77
C ALA A 38 3.91 -10.40 -10.02
N PHE A 39 4.22 -9.20 -10.52
CA PHE A 39 3.22 -8.18 -10.85
C PHE A 39 2.23 -8.68 -11.89
N GLU A 40 2.73 -9.29 -12.98
CA GLU A 40 1.92 -9.86 -14.08
C GLU A 40 0.86 -10.86 -13.61
N ARG A 41 1.10 -11.57 -12.51
CA ARG A 41 0.15 -12.55 -11.96
C ARG A 41 -0.94 -11.91 -11.11
N VAL A 42 -0.63 -10.81 -10.42
CA VAL A 42 -1.55 -10.20 -9.44
C VAL A 42 -2.42 -9.12 -10.06
N ILE A 43 -1.96 -8.45 -11.11
CA ILE A 43 -2.71 -7.42 -11.84
C ILE A 43 -4.06 -7.93 -12.38
N GLU A 44 -4.22 -9.23 -12.63
CA GLU A 44 -5.49 -9.80 -13.10
C GLU A 44 -6.66 -9.59 -12.12
N PHE A 45 -6.37 -9.47 -10.82
CA PHE A 45 -7.39 -9.38 -9.77
C PHE A 45 -7.13 -8.30 -8.71
N LEU A 46 -5.92 -7.77 -8.61
CA LEU A 46 -5.53 -6.73 -7.66
C LEU A 46 -5.40 -5.37 -8.37
N ARG A 47 -6.07 -4.35 -7.81
CA ARG A 47 -6.02 -2.97 -8.28
C ARG A 47 -5.41 -2.06 -7.21
N PRO A 48 -4.83 -0.90 -7.55
CA PRO A 48 -4.30 0.05 -6.58
C PRO A 48 -5.29 0.41 -5.45
N GLU A 49 -6.59 0.49 -5.77
CA GLU A 49 -7.64 0.86 -4.83
C GLU A 49 -7.99 -0.24 -3.81
N HIS A 50 -7.48 -1.46 -4.01
CA HIS A 50 -7.68 -2.58 -3.07
C HIS A 50 -6.72 -2.52 -1.87
N PHE A 51 -5.65 -1.73 -1.94
CA PHE A 51 -4.73 -1.53 -0.82
C PHE A 51 -5.40 -0.65 0.25
N ALA A 52 -5.36 -1.06 1.51
CA ALA A 52 -5.82 -0.27 2.63
C ALA A 52 -4.89 0.93 2.86
N ASN A 53 -3.59 0.72 2.69
CA ASN A 53 -2.62 1.80 2.70
C ASN A 53 -2.54 2.47 1.32
N ARG A 54 -2.96 3.74 1.27
CA ARG A 54 -2.95 4.53 0.02
C ARG A 54 -1.57 4.65 -0.60
N ILE A 55 -0.50 4.69 0.18
CA ILE A 55 0.86 4.73 -0.34
C ILE A 55 1.25 3.42 -1.01
N HIS A 56 0.85 2.28 -0.44
CA HIS A 56 1.05 0.99 -1.10
C HIS A 56 0.33 0.93 -2.45
N GLY A 57 -0.91 1.42 -2.51
CA GLY A 57 -1.66 1.54 -3.76
C GLY A 57 -0.94 2.40 -4.80
N LYS A 58 -0.42 3.58 -4.42
CA LYS A 58 0.37 4.44 -5.31
C LYS A 58 1.64 3.76 -5.82
N ILE A 59 2.34 3.02 -4.95
CA ILE A 59 3.55 2.28 -5.33
C ILE A 59 3.19 1.17 -6.33
N PHE A 60 2.11 0.42 -6.07
CA PHE A 60 1.61 -0.62 -6.98
C PHE A 60 1.25 -0.04 -8.37
N GLU A 61 0.57 1.10 -8.41
CA GLU A 61 0.25 1.80 -9.65
C GLU A 61 1.51 2.24 -10.41
N ALA A 62 2.50 2.80 -9.71
CA ALA A 62 3.77 3.23 -10.30
C ALA A 62 4.56 2.04 -10.87
N VAL A 63 4.58 0.91 -10.16
CA VAL A 63 5.19 -0.34 -10.64
C VAL A 63 4.57 -0.75 -11.98
N GLY A 64 3.24 -0.78 -12.08
CA GLY A 64 2.55 -1.11 -13.34
C GLY A 64 2.95 -0.18 -14.47
N LYS A 65 2.96 1.13 -14.23
CA LYS A 65 3.35 2.14 -15.24
C LYS A 65 4.81 1.98 -15.70
N LEU A 66 5.73 1.58 -14.83
CA LEU A 66 7.12 1.32 -15.20
C LEU A 66 7.21 0.05 -16.07
N ILE A 67 6.57 -1.04 -15.63
CA ILE A 67 6.56 -2.32 -16.34
C ILE A 67 5.92 -2.18 -17.73
N ASP A 68 4.79 -1.48 -17.85
CA ASP A 68 4.11 -1.22 -19.12
C ASP A 68 4.99 -0.44 -20.12
N ARG A 69 5.94 0.37 -19.61
CA ARG A 69 6.93 1.10 -20.42
C ARG A 69 8.18 0.27 -20.73
N GLY A 70 8.20 -1.01 -20.35
CA GLY A 70 9.35 -1.90 -20.49
C GLY A 70 10.49 -1.59 -19.52
N GLN A 71 10.21 -0.90 -18.42
CA GLN A 71 11.20 -0.57 -17.38
C GLN A 71 11.12 -1.56 -16.22
N ILE A 72 12.25 -1.79 -15.57
CA ILE A 72 12.31 -2.53 -14.30
C ILE A 72 11.76 -1.62 -13.20
N ALA A 73 10.87 -2.15 -12.37
CA ALA A 73 10.37 -1.48 -11.18
C ALA A 73 11.17 -1.95 -9.96
N ASP A 74 12.01 -1.06 -9.45
CA ASP A 74 12.88 -1.25 -8.29
C ASP A 74 12.91 0.04 -7.44
N PRO A 75 13.53 0.06 -6.25
CA PRO A 75 13.57 1.27 -5.43
C PRO A 75 14.19 2.49 -6.11
N ILE A 76 15.15 2.32 -7.03
CA ILE A 76 15.86 3.41 -7.70
C ILE A 76 14.95 4.07 -8.74
N THR A 77 14.35 3.26 -9.60
CA THR A 77 13.43 3.69 -10.65
C THR A 77 12.14 4.26 -10.06
N LEU A 78 11.63 3.68 -8.96
CA LEU A 78 10.50 4.24 -8.24
C LEU A 78 10.84 5.58 -7.57
N LYS A 79 12.04 5.74 -7.01
CA LYS A 79 12.49 7.05 -6.51
C LYS A 79 12.39 8.11 -7.61
N GLN A 80 12.93 7.83 -8.79
CA GLN A 80 12.87 8.72 -9.94
C GLN A 80 11.42 8.99 -10.38
N TYR A 81 10.57 7.97 -10.36
CA TYR A 81 9.14 8.11 -10.69
C TYR A 81 8.42 9.08 -9.73
N PHE A 82 8.75 9.05 -8.43
CA PHE A 82 8.11 9.87 -7.40
C PHE A 82 8.79 11.21 -7.12
N GLU A 83 9.98 11.48 -7.69
CA GLU A 83 10.72 12.73 -7.49
C GLU A 83 9.91 13.98 -7.87
N SER A 84 8.98 13.87 -8.82
CA SER A 84 8.14 14.99 -9.29
C SER A 84 6.92 15.29 -8.41
N ASN A 85 6.44 14.33 -7.61
CA ASN A 85 5.10 14.41 -6.99
C ASN A 85 5.10 14.36 -5.45
N GLN A 86 6.26 14.21 -4.80
CA GLN A 86 6.42 14.18 -3.32
C GLN A 86 5.58 13.13 -2.58
N ASP A 87 4.95 12.19 -3.29
CA ASP A 87 3.98 11.23 -2.75
C ASP A 87 4.53 10.33 -1.63
N LEU A 88 5.85 10.08 -1.62
CA LEU A 88 6.48 9.22 -0.62
C LEU A 88 6.94 9.97 0.64
N THR A 89 6.80 11.30 0.70
CA THR A 89 7.34 12.12 1.81
C THR A 89 6.77 11.68 3.16
N GLU A 90 5.48 11.32 3.21
CA GLU A 90 4.80 10.92 4.45
C GLU A 90 5.28 9.58 5.04
N VAL A 91 5.92 8.73 4.23
CA VAL A 91 6.44 7.41 4.67
C VAL A 91 7.97 7.38 4.81
N GLY A 92 8.65 8.52 4.67
CA GLY A 92 10.12 8.59 4.74
C GLY A 92 10.83 8.51 3.39
N GLY A 93 10.09 8.69 2.29
CA GLY A 93 10.65 8.85 0.95
C GLY A 93 11.33 7.59 0.43
N PHE A 94 12.52 7.77 -0.14
CA PHE A 94 13.31 6.67 -0.71
C PHE A 94 13.61 5.55 0.30
N GLN A 95 13.80 5.89 1.58
CA GLN A 95 14.10 4.90 2.61
C GLN A 95 12.97 3.88 2.76
N TYR A 96 11.72 4.30 2.52
CA TYR A 96 10.57 3.41 2.58
C TYR A 96 10.58 2.37 1.45
N LEU A 97 10.98 2.77 0.25
CA LEU A 97 11.13 1.83 -0.88
C LEU A 97 12.20 0.77 -0.59
N MET A 98 13.27 1.16 0.09
CA MET A 98 14.29 0.22 0.56
C MET A 98 13.75 -0.73 1.62
N THR A 99 12.91 -0.24 2.55
CA THR A 99 12.22 -1.09 3.53
C THR A 99 11.31 -2.10 2.85
N LEU A 100 10.52 -1.70 1.86
CA LEU A 100 9.65 -2.61 1.10
C LEU A 100 10.46 -3.68 0.35
N ALA A 101 11.55 -3.31 -0.29
CA ALA A 101 12.44 -4.27 -0.95
C ALA A 101 13.04 -5.28 0.04
N GLY A 102 13.17 -4.91 1.32
CA GLY A 102 13.63 -5.79 2.40
C GLY A 102 12.53 -6.58 3.13
N SER A 103 11.25 -6.23 2.97
CA SER A 103 10.13 -6.79 3.76
C SER A 103 9.62 -8.14 3.23
N LEU A 104 10.51 -9.01 2.76
CA LEU A 104 10.14 -10.31 2.21
C LEU A 104 9.42 -11.20 3.25
N VAL A 105 8.19 -11.60 2.95
CA VAL A 105 7.66 -12.90 3.40
C VAL A 105 7.89 -13.86 2.24
N SER A 106 8.92 -14.70 2.34
CA SER A 106 9.14 -15.76 1.37
C SER A 106 8.03 -16.78 1.53
N VAL A 107 7.01 -16.72 0.67
CA VAL A 107 6.15 -17.87 0.41
C VAL A 107 6.98 -18.82 -0.46
N ILE A 108 7.75 -19.67 0.22
CA ILE A 108 8.31 -20.93 -0.30
C ILE A 108 7.44 -22.08 0.19
#